data_AF-A0A418QTD0-F1
#
_entry.id   AF-A0A418QTD0-F1
#
_cell.length_a   1.000
_cell.length_b   1.000
_cell.length_c   1.000
_cell.angle_alpha   90.00
_cell.angle_beta   90.00
_cell.angle_gamma   90.00
#
_symmetry.space_group_name_H-M   'P 1'
#
loop_
_entity.id
_entity.type
_entity.pdbx_description
1 polymer ?
#
loop_
_entity_poly.entity_id
_entity_poly.type
_entity_poly.pdbx_seq_one_letter_code
_entity_poly.pdbx_strand_id
1 'polypeptide(L)'
;MKPTAFPRILLVAAGLLACSAASAQTPKAPAKPAATATTAGLERDLHDFSNWVNDKVDRAASTARRELPKVSAEFERQSIRLDRAVDSLTVEGKREYSTQKGRYERWATRQDSLDAAARRPTTADQAQRRLLNENVNIGRVRATELPELYFRLIETMRADKKNWTPADWSAASAVLTRLNARYEQVRADLSLEERLRIRTLQGEFRTLEKARDVKDVIRE
;
A
#
# COMPACT_ATOMS: atom_id res chain seq x y z
N MET A 1 56.66 18.94 -22.90
CA MET A 1 56.44 18.86 -24.37
C MET A 1 55.57 20.03 -24.79
N LYS A 2 55.89 20.61 -25.94
CA LYS A 2 55.57 21.98 -26.38
C LYS A 2 54.07 22.24 -26.70
N PRO A 3 53.64 23.52 -26.67
CA PRO A 3 52.29 24.02 -26.99
C PRO A 3 52.18 24.51 -28.45
N THR A 4 50.95 24.67 -28.96
CA THR A 4 50.63 25.42 -30.21
C THR A 4 49.13 25.74 -30.19
N ALA A 5 48.64 26.97 -29.99
CA ALA A 5 48.82 28.25 -30.68
C ALA A 5 48.01 28.37 -32.00
N PHE A 6 47.13 29.38 -32.00
CA PHE A 6 46.24 29.95 -33.03
C PHE A 6 46.87 30.19 -34.42
N PRO A 7 46.05 30.45 -35.48
CA PRO A 7 45.80 31.86 -35.85
C PRO A 7 44.36 32.19 -36.30
N ARG A 8 44.01 33.46 -36.10
CA ARG A 8 42.91 34.20 -36.72
C ARG A 8 43.25 34.52 -38.18
N ILE A 9 42.24 34.54 -39.06
CA ILE A 9 42.27 35.33 -40.29
C ILE A 9 41.03 36.23 -40.33
N LEU A 10 41.30 37.53 -40.49
CA LEU A 10 40.39 38.62 -40.78
C LEU A 10 40.39 38.82 -42.31
N LEU A 11 39.23 39.01 -42.95
CA LEU A 11 39.12 39.82 -44.16
C LEU A 11 37.68 40.29 -44.42
N VAL A 12 37.60 41.54 -44.83
CA VAL A 12 36.46 42.45 -45.00
C VAL A 12 36.10 42.56 -46.49
N ALA A 13 34.80 42.68 -46.82
CA ALA A 13 34.21 43.49 -47.92
C ALA A 13 32.70 43.16 -48.00
N ALA A 14 31.75 44.05 -47.68
CA ALA A 14 31.26 45.21 -48.43
C ALA A 14 30.30 44.85 -49.62
N GLY A 15 29.00 45.08 -49.37
CA GLY A 15 28.03 45.64 -50.31
C GLY A 15 27.37 44.73 -51.36
N LEU A 16 26.05 44.55 -51.26
CA LEU A 16 25.09 44.99 -52.29
C LEU A 16 23.65 44.74 -51.86
N LEU A 17 22.81 45.76 -52.12
CA LEU A 17 21.37 45.78 -51.96
C LEU A 17 20.67 44.74 -52.85
N ALA A 18 19.67 44.06 -52.31
CA ALA A 18 18.53 43.59 -53.09
C ALA A 18 17.29 43.49 -52.19
N CYS A 19 16.32 44.36 -52.46
CA CYS A 19 14.94 44.25 -51.98
C CYS A 19 14.33 42.93 -52.44
N SER A 20 13.74 42.16 -51.53
CA SER A 20 12.74 41.15 -51.88
C SER A 20 11.64 41.13 -50.81
N ALA A 21 10.50 41.67 -51.24
CA ALA A 21 9.12 41.46 -50.82
C ALA A 21 8.86 40.97 -49.39
N ALA A 22 8.29 41.87 -48.60
CA ALA A 22 7.52 41.54 -47.41
C ALA A 22 6.31 40.68 -47.79
N SER A 23 6.40 39.37 -47.55
CA SER A 23 5.22 38.54 -47.34
C SER A 23 4.72 38.83 -45.92
N ALA A 24 3.62 39.55 -45.81
CA ALA A 24 2.91 39.73 -44.55
C ALA A 24 2.46 38.36 -44.02
N GLN A 25 3.24 37.78 -43.10
CA GLN A 25 2.78 36.67 -42.27
C GLN A 25 1.84 37.26 -41.23
N THR A 26 0.55 37.02 -41.42
CA THR A 26 -0.47 37.17 -40.37
C THR A 26 0.02 36.41 -39.14
N PRO A 27 0.11 37.03 -37.95
CA PRO A 27 0.48 36.30 -36.75
C PRO A 27 -0.66 35.31 -36.42
N LYS A 28 -0.41 34.03 -36.71
CA LYS A 28 -1.24 32.93 -36.21
C LYS A 28 -1.09 32.93 -34.70
N ALA A 29 -2.12 33.39 -34.00
CA ALA A 29 -2.21 33.29 -32.55
C ALA A 29 -1.87 31.86 -32.11
N PRO A 30 -1.05 31.67 -31.06
CA PRO A 30 -0.81 30.33 -30.54
C PRO A 30 -2.14 29.78 -30.03
N ALA A 31 -2.64 28.73 -30.68
CA ALA A 31 -3.76 27.95 -30.17
C ALA A 31 -3.34 27.37 -28.81
N LYS A 32 -4.05 27.75 -27.75
CA LYS A 32 -3.79 27.37 -26.35
C LYS A 32 -4.03 25.86 -26.18
N PRO A 33 -3.00 25.00 -26.00
CA PRO A 33 -3.19 23.56 -25.81
C PRO A 33 -3.37 23.17 -24.34
N ALA A 34 -3.38 24.14 -23.41
CA ALA A 34 -3.19 23.89 -21.99
C ALA A 34 -4.38 23.22 -21.28
N ALA A 35 -5.62 23.50 -21.69
CA ALA A 35 -6.81 22.97 -21.00
C ALA A 35 -6.94 21.45 -21.19
N THR A 36 -6.82 20.96 -22.42
CA THR A 36 -6.96 19.53 -22.75
C THR A 36 -5.82 18.68 -22.19
N ALA A 37 -4.59 19.22 -22.17
CA ALA A 37 -3.44 18.55 -21.56
C ALA A 37 -3.58 18.41 -20.03
N THR A 38 -4.24 19.38 -19.37
CA THR A 38 -4.49 19.36 -17.92
C THR A 38 -5.56 18.32 -17.56
N THR A 39 -6.66 18.25 -18.32
CA THR A 39 -7.68 17.21 -18.12
C THR A 39 -7.11 15.81 -18.38
N ALA A 40 -6.34 15.61 -19.44
CA ALA A 40 -5.73 14.30 -19.73
C ALA A 40 -4.74 13.85 -18.62
N GLY A 41 -4.01 14.79 -18.02
CA GLY A 41 -3.15 14.50 -16.86
C GLY A 41 -3.97 14.09 -15.63
N LEU A 42 -5.08 14.79 -15.38
CA LEU A 42 -5.97 14.51 -14.25
C LEU A 42 -6.70 13.17 -14.39
N GLU A 43 -7.10 12.79 -15.60
CA GLU A 43 -7.71 11.48 -15.87
C GLU A 43 -6.70 10.35 -15.66
N ARG A 44 -5.42 10.56 -15.99
CA ARG A 44 -4.35 9.60 -15.65
C ARG A 44 -4.17 9.48 -14.14
N ASP A 45 -4.15 10.62 -13.44
CA ASP A 45 -4.04 10.66 -11.98
C ASP A 45 -5.21 9.93 -11.30
N LEU A 46 -6.42 10.07 -11.84
CA LEU A 46 -7.60 9.32 -11.40
C LEU A 46 -7.43 7.82 -11.66
N HIS A 47 -6.96 7.43 -12.84
CA HIS A 47 -6.71 6.02 -13.15
C HIS A 47 -5.70 5.38 -12.18
N ASP A 48 -4.60 6.07 -11.89
CA ASP A 48 -3.59 5.63 -10.93
C ASP A 48 -4.19 5.50 -9.51
N PHE A 49 -5.02 6.46 -9.11
CA PHE A 49 -5.76 6.41 -7.85
C PHE A 49 -6.73 5.23 -7.80
N SER A 50 -7.51 4.99 -8.86
CA SER A 50 -8.45 3.86 -8.94
C SER A 50 -7.73 2.52 -8.82
N ASN A 51 -6.62 2.33 -9.53
CA ASN A 51 -5.79 1.13 -9.45
C ASN A 51 -5.22 0.94 -8.05
N TRP A 52 -4.76 2.02 -7.43
CA TRP A 52 -4.25 2.00 -6.07
C TRP A 52 -5.35 1.63 -5.06
N VAL A 53 -6.55 2.22 -5.16
CA VAL A 53 -7.69 1.87 -4.29
C VAL A 53 -8.03 0.39 -4.45
N ASN A 54 -8.05 -0.13 -5.68
CA ASN A 54 -8.32 -1.54 -5.93
C ASN A 54 -7.29 -2.45 -5.23
N ASP A 55 -5.99 -2.21 -5.43
CA ASP A 55 -4.93 -2.96 -4.73
C ASP A 55 -5.08 -2.93 -3.19
N LYS A 56 -5.49 -1.80 -2.62
CA LYS A 56 -5.63 -1.69 -1.16
C LYS A 56 -6.87 -2.38 -0.62
N VAL A 57 -7.99 -2.24 -1.30
CA VAL A 57 -9.27 -2.83 -0.86
C VAL A 57 -9.21 -4.36 -0.91
N ASP A 58 -8.48 -4.91 -1.88
CA ASP A 58 -8.40 -6.36 -2.11
C ASP A 58 -7.39 -7.07 -1.17
N ARG A 59 -6.61 -6.29 -0.40
CA ARG A 59 -5.59 -6.80 0.52
C ARG A 59 -6.19 -7.41 1.81
N ALA A 60 -5.55 -8.44 2.37
CA ALA A 60 -5.97 -9.08 3.62
C ALA A 60 -6.18 -8.08 4.74
N ALA A 61 -7.23 -8.33 5.53
CA ALA A 61 -7.58 -7.53 6.71
C ALA A 61 -6.42 -7.39 7.71
N SER A 62 -5.59 -8.42 7.86
CA SER A 62 -4.46 -8.44 8.80
C SER A 62 -3.25 -7.64 8.29
N THR A 63 -2.95 -7.64 6.98
CA THR A 63 -1.97 -6.74 6.36
C THR A 63 -2.48 -5.31 6.35
N ALA A 64 -3.77 -5.14 6.01
CA ALA A 64 -4.47 -3.87 6.04
C ALA A 64 -4.35 -3.22 7.42
N ARG A 65 -4.65 -3.94 8.51
CA ARG A 65 -4.57 -3.44 9.89
C ARG A 65 -3.23 -2.78 10.25
N ARG A 66 -2.11 -3.38 9.82
CA ARG A 66 -0.76 -2.86 10.11
C ARG A 66 -0.46 -1.59 9.33
N GLU A 67 -0.85 -1.57 8.06
CA GLU A 67 -0.53 -0.48 7.15
C GLU A 67 -1.64 0.58 7.09
N LEU A 68 -2.79 0.36 7.74
CA LEU A 68 -3.98 1.20 7.64
C LEU A 68 -3.70 2.69 7.92
N PRO A 69 -2.90 3.08 8.93
CA PRO A 69 -2.58 4.49 9.13
C PRO A 69 -1.79 5.09 7.95
N LYS A 70 -0.84 4.34 7.38
CA LYS A 70 -0.07 4.80 6.22
C LYS A 70 -0.93 4.85 4.96
N VAL A 71 -1.77 3.84 4.75
CA VAL A 71 -2.70 3.76 3.62
C VAL A 71 -3.72 4.89 3.69
N SER A 72 -4.23 5.22 4.88
CA SER A 72 -5.15 6.35 5.09
C SER A 72 -4.48 7.68 4.81
N ALA A 73 -3.26 7.88 5.31
CA ALA A 73 -2.50 9.09 4.99
C ALA A 73 -2.19 9.21 3.49
N GLU A 74 -1.96 8.10 2.78
CA GLU A 74 -1.76 8.10 1.33
C GLU A 74 -3.05 8.41 0.56
N PHE A 75 -4.17 7.79 0.97
CA PHE A 75 -5.50 8.10 0.45
C PHE A 75 -5.82 9.60 0.60
N GLU A 76 -5.63 10.16 1.80
CA GLU A 76 -5.85 11.59 2.06
C GLU A 76 -5.01 12.48 1.14
N ARG A 77 -3.72 12.16 0.96
CA ARG A 77 -2.84 12.94 0.06
C ARG A 77 -3.33 12.89 -1.39
N GLN A 78 -3.70 11.71 -1.88
CA GLN A 78 -4.16 11.54 -3.26
C GLN A 78 -5.56 12.14 -3.48
N SER A 79 -6.46 11.97 -2.51
CA SER A 79 -7.83 12.47 -2.58
C SER A 79 -7.86 13.99 -2.54
N ILE A 80 -7.06 14.67 -1.72
CA ILE A 80 -6.95 16.13 -1.68
C ILE A 80 -6.59 16.71 -3.06
N ARG A 81 -5.70 16.06 -3.80
CA ARG A 81 -5.31 16.51 -5.15
C ARG A 81 -6.49 16.41 -6.12
N LEU A 82 -7.19 15.28 -6.11
CA LEU A 82 -8.34 15.03 -6.99
C LEU A 82 -9.54 15.91 -6.60
N ASP A 83 -9.79 16.11 -5.31
CA ASP A 83 -10.86 16.96 -4.78
C ASP A 83 -10.74 18.40 -5.28
N ARG A 84 -9.52 18.96 -5.33
CA ARG A 84 -9.30 20.34 -5.81
C ARG A 84 -9.57 20.53 -7.30
N ALA A 85 -9.49 19.46 -8.09
CA ALA A 85 -9.60 19.51 -9.54
C ALA A 85 -10.80 18.72 -10.06
N VAL A 86 -11.68 18.24 -9.17
CA VAL A 86 -12.78 17.33 -9.50
C VAL A 86 -13.70 17.93 -10.58
N ASP A 87 -13.89 19.25 -10.57
CA ASP A 87 -14.72 19.94 -11.57
C ASP A 87 -14.16 19.92 -12.98
N SER A 88 -12.85 19.72 -13.11
CA SER A 88 -12.14 19.60 -14.39
C SER A 88 -12.10 18.16 -14.92
N LEU A 89 -12.58 17.18 -14.16
CA LEU A 89 -12.78 15.81 -14.64
C LEU A 89 -13.96 15.72 -15.59
N THR A 90 -13.91 14.72 -16.46
CA THR A 90 -15.08 14.30 -17.25
C THR A 90 -16.21 13.81 -16.32
N VAL A 91 -17.43 13.74 -16.85
CA VAL A 91 -18.59 13.20 -16.11
C VAL A 91 -18.31 11.76 -15.65
N GLU A 92 -17.66 10.97 -16.51
CA GLU A 92 -17.23 9.62 -16.19
C GLU A 92 -16.17 9.62 -15.06
N GLY A 93 -15.15 10.47 -15.17
CA GLY A 93 -14.11 10.60 -14.14
C GLY A 93 -14.66 11.02 -12.78
N LYS A 94 -15.63 11.94 -12.73
CA LYS A 94 -16.31 12.31 -11.47
C LYS A 94 -17.03 11.12 -10.82
N ARG A 95 -17.68 10.28 -11.63
CA ARG A 95 -18.40 9.09 -11.17
C ARG A 95 -17.44 8.03 -10.65
N GLU A 96 -16.36 7.78 -11.39
CA GLU A 96 -15.31 6.84 -11.02
C GLU A 96 -14.64 7.28 -9.70
N TYR A 97 -14.23 8.54 -9.61
CA TYR A 97 -13.64 9.10 -8.39
C TYR A 97 -14.55 8.90 -7.17
N SER A 98 -15.84 9.26 -7.29
CA SER A 98 -16.82 9.11 -6.21
C SER A 98 -17.01 7.65 -5.81
N THR A 99 -17.02 6.74 -6.80
CA THR A 99 -17.17 5.29 -6.58
C THR A 99 -15.98 4.75 -5.78
N GLN A 100 -14.76 5.10 -6.19
CA GLN A 100 -13.53 4.63 -5.56
C GLN A 100 -13.31 5.23 -4.18
N LYS A 101 -13.61 6.52 -4.01
CA LYS A 101 -13.59 7.18 -2.70
C LYS A 101 -14.52 6.46 -1.71
N GLY A 102 -15.75 6.20 -2.11
CA GLY A 102 -16.71 5.47 -1.28
C GLY A 102 -16.32 4.00 -1.04
N ARG A 103 -15.71 3.32 -2.03
CA ARG A 103 -15.22 1.93 -1.87
C ARG A 103 -14.13 1.87 -0.80
N TYR A 104 -13.17 2.80 -0.85
CA TYR A 104 -12.12 2.93 0.14
C TYR A 104 -12.67 3.22 1.55
N GLU A 105 -13.55 4.21 1.71
CA GLU A 105 -14.10 4.58 3.02
C GLU A 105 -14.84 3.42 3.71
N ARG A 106 -15.64 2.68 2.94
CA ARG A 106 -16.33 1.47 3.43
C ARG A 106 -15.35 0.38 3.83
N TRP A 107 -14.30 0.17 3.04
CA TRP A 107 -13.24 -0.77 3.38
C TRP A 107 -12.52 -0.37 4.66
N ALA A 108 -12.10 0.89 4.79
CA ALA A 108 -11.39 1.39 5.96
C ALA A 108 -12.23 1.25 7.24
N THR A 109 -13.51 1.65 7.18
CA THR A 109 -14.47 1.49 8.29
C THR A 109 -14.64 0.03 8.71
N ARG A 110 -14.69 -0.89 7.73
CA ARG A 110 -14.74 -2.33 8.00
C ARG A 110 -13.46 -2.82 8.67
N GLN A 111 -12.29 -2.37 8.24
CA GLN A 111 -11.02 -2.73 8.88
C GLN A 111 -10.97 -2.26 10.34
N ASP A 112 -11.36 -1.02 10.62
CA ASP A 112 -11.44 -0.48 11.98
C ASP A 112 -12.39 -1.29 12.86
N SER A 113 -13.54 -1.68 12.31
CA SER A 113 -14.52 -2.52 13.02
C SER A 113 -13.97 -3.90 13.35
N LEU A 114 -13.24 -4.53 12.42
CA LEU A 114 -12.58 -5.81 12.63
C LEU A 114 -11.44 -5.72 13.66
N ASP A 115 -10.67 -4.63 13.64
CA ASP A 115 -9.61 -4.35 14.62
C ASP A 115 -10.23 -4.19 16.02
N ALA A 116 -11.26 -3.36 16.14
CA ALA A 116 -11.95 -3.08 17.40
C ALA A 116 -12.58 -4.35 17.99
N ALA A 117 -13.28 -5.14 17.16
CA ALA A 117 -13.86 -6.41 17.59
C ALA A 117 -12.80 -7.38 18.11
N ALA A 118 -11.66 -7.49 17.41
CA ALA A 118 -10.56 -8.35 17.82
C ALA A 118 -9.84 -7.89 19.10
N ARG A 119 -9.95 -6.62 19.50
CA ARG A 119 -9.39 -6.10 20.76
C ARG A 119 -10.31 -6.30 21.97
N ARG A 120 -11.60 -6.61 21.77
CA ARG A 120 -12.53 -6.84 22.88
C ARG A 120 -12.03 -8.00 23.74
N PRO A 121 -11.88 -7.85 25.07
CA PRO A 121 -11.21 -8.84 25.92
C PRO A 121 -11.76 -10.26 25.75
N THR A 122 -13.08 -10.44 25.87
CA THR A 122 -13.74 -11.75 25.74
C THR A 122 -13.49 -12.38 24.38
N THR A 123 -13.63 -11.61 23.29
CA THR A 123 -13.39 -12.08 21.92
C THR A 123 -11.93 -12.48 21.72
N ALA A 124 -11.01 -11.67 22.23
CA ALA A 124 -9.59 -11.92 22.07
C ALA A 124 -9.13 -13.15 22.86
N ASP A 125 -9.65 -13.36 24.07
CA ASP A 125 -9.31 -14.53 24.89
C ASP A 125 -9.96 -15.82 24.37
N GLN A 126 -11.17 -15.73 23.80
CA GLN A 126 -11.79 -16.86 23.11
C GLN A 126 -11.01 -17.22 21.85
N ALA A 127 -10.64 -16.23 21.04
CA ALA A 127 -9.85 -16.45 19.84
C ALA A 127 -8.48 -17.05 20.17
N GLN A 128 -7.78 -16.53 21.18
CA GLN A 128 -6.51 -17.05 21.64
C GLN A 128 -6.62 -18.52 22.07
N ARG A 129 -7.62 -18.84 22.89
CA ARG A 129 -7.87 -20.22 23.32
C ARG A 129 -8.08 -21.18 22.16
N ARG A 130 -8.90 -20.78 21.19
CA ARG A 130 -9.16 -21.56 19.98
C ARG A 130 -7.91 -21.72 19.12
N LEU A 131 -7.20 -20.62 18.85
CA LEU A 131 -6.08 -20.57 17.91
C LEU A 131 -4.80 -21.20 18.46
N LEU A 132 -4.61 -21.22 19.78
CA LEU A 132 -3.47 -21.88 20.42
C LEU A 132 -3.81 -23.27 20.95
N ASN A 133 -5.07 -23.68 20.81
CA ASN A 133 -5.63 -24.90 21.39
C ASN A 133 -5.27 -25.06 22.89
N GLU A 134 -5.23 -23.95 23.63
CA GLU A 134 -4.80 -23.91 25.03
C GLU A 134 -5.29 -22.65 25.75
N ASN A 135 -5.62 -22.78 27.03
CA ASN A 135 -5.91 -21.66 27.90
C ASN A 135 -4.64 -21.09 28.55
N VAL A 136 -3.85 -20.35 27.77
CA VAL A 136 -2.57 -19.77 28.20
C VAL A 136 -2.67 -18.26 28.39
N ASN A 137 -1.97 -17.69 29.38
CA ASN A 137 -1.76 -16.25 29.47
C ASN A 137 -0.41 -15.88 28.82
N ILE A 138 -0.46 -15.47 27.54
CA ILE A 138 0.74 -15.13 26.75
C ILE A 138 1.67 -14.15 27.47
N GLY A 139 1.14 -13.18 28.23
CA GLY A 139 1.94 -12.19 28.94
C GLY A 139 2.85 -12.76 30.05
N ARG A 140 2.61 -14.02 30.47
CA ARG A 140 3.35 -14.70 31.54
C ARG A 140 4.09 -15.97 31.08
N VAL A 141 4.00 -16.30 29.79
CA VAL A 141 4.63 -17.50 29.20
C VAL A 141 6.15 -17.44 29.31
N ARG A 142 6.82 -18.54 29.63
CA ARG A 142 8.29 -18.60 29.68
C ARG A 142 8.88 -18.56 28.27
N ALA A 143 10.12 -18.13 28.14
CA ALA A 143 10.81 -18.05 26.86
C ALA A 143 10.72 -19.39 26.09
N THR A 144 11.10 -20.50 26.74
CA THR A 144 11.14 -21.85 26.17
C THR A 144 9.78 -22.41 25.72
N GLU A 145 8.67 -21.81 26.16
CA GLU A 145 7.31 -22.22 25.77
C GLU A 145 6.81 -21.47 24.52
N LEU A 146 7.41 -20.31 24.19
CA LEU A 146 6.98 -19.51 23.04
C LEU A 146 7.05 -20.27 21.70
N PRO A 147 8.12 -21.00 21.35
CA PRO A 147 8.20 -21.68 20.06
C PRO A 147 7.01 -22.60 19.79
N GLU A 148 6.51 -23.28 20.83
CA GLU A 148 5.36 -24.17 20.75
C GLU A 148 4.06 -23.38 20.53
N LEU A 149 3.86 -22.24 21.20
CA LEU A 149 2.68 -21.41 20.96
C LEU A 149 2.64 -20.82 19.55
N TYR A 150 3.79 -20.41 19.01
CA TYR A 150 3.87 -20.02 17.60
C TYR A 150 3.51 -21.20 16.68
N PHE A 151 4.03 -22.39 16.97
CA PHE A 151 3.76 -23.58 16.19
C PHE A 151 2.27 -23.91 16.15
N ARG A 152 1.59 -23.90 17.29
CA ARG A 152 0.14 -24.16 17.37
C ARG A 152 -0.70 -23.16 16.60
N LEU A 153 -0.36 -21.86 16.69
CA LEU A 153 -1.03 -20.83 15.88
C LEU A 153 -0.96 -21.17 14.39
N ILE A 154 0.24 -21.54 13.91
CA ILE A 154 0.46 -21.89 12.50
C ILE A 154 -0.24 -23.21 12.14
N GLU A 155 -0.23 -24.21 13.01
CA GLU A 155 -0.95 -25.46 12.80
C GLU A 155 -2.45 -25.24 12.62
N THR A 156 -3.08 -24.47 13.51
CA THR A 156 -4.51 -24.14 13.40
C THR A 156 -4.80 -23.36 12.11
N MET A 157 -3.93 -22.42 11.72
CA MET A 157 -4.05 -21.73 10.43
C MET A 157 -3.95 -22.71 9.25
N ARG A 158 -2.97 -23.61 9.25
CA ARG A 158 -2.80 -24.57 8.15
C ARG A 158 -4.04 -25.44 7.97
N ALA A 159 -4.59 -25.94 9.08
CA ALA A 159 -5.77 -26.79 9.11
C ALA A 159 -7.01 -26.05 8.58
N ASP A 160 -7.26 -24.85 9.09
CA ASP A 160 -8.58 -24.23 8.95
C ASP A 160 -8.64 -23.07 7.95
N LYS A 161 -7.51 -22.54 7.45
CA LYS A 161 -7.45 -21.32 6.61
C LYS A 161 -8.41 -21.29 5.44
N LYS A 162 -8.81 -22.44 4.90
CA LYS A 162 -9.74 -22.51 3.76
C LYS A 162 -11.13 -21.95 4.09
N ASN A 163 -11.52 -22.00 5.36
CA ASN A 163 -12.82 -21.61 5.90
C ASN A 163 -12.80 -20.31 6.71
N TRP A 164 -11.64 -19.64 6.81
CA TRP A 164 -11.48 -18.46 7.65
C TRP A 164 -12.17 -17.24 7.06
N THR A 165 -12.91 -16.54 7.92
CA THR A 165 -13.50 -15.23 7.65
C THR A 165 -12.47 -14.11 7.86
N PRO A 166 -12.72 -12.87 7.40
CA PRO A 166 -11.87 -11.73 7.74
C PRO A 166 -11.69 -11.53 9.26
N ALA A 167 -12.70 -11.89 10.07
CA ALA A 167 -12.62 -11.82 11.52
C ALA A 167 -11.65 -12.86 12.10
N ASP A 168 -11.61 -14.08 11.55
CA ASP A 168 -10.63 -15.10 11.94
C ASP A 168 -9.20 -14.64 11.69
N TRP A 169 -8.94 -14.07 10.51
CA TRP A 169 -7.63 -13.50 10.17
C TRP A 169 -7.25 -12.33 11.09
N SER A 170 -8.20 -11.44 11.39
CA SER A 170 -7.98 -10.34 12.34
C SER A 170 -7.63 -10.85 13.74
N ALA A 171 -8.33 -11.89 14.20
CA ALA A 171 -8.11 -12.51 15.50
C ALA A 171 -6.74 -13.21 15.57
N ALA A 172 -6.34 -13.95 14.53
CA ALA A 172 -5.03 -14.59 14.44
C ALA A 172 -3.89 -13.56 14.43
N SER A 173 -4.05 -12.45 13.70
CA SER A 173 -3.10 -11.34 13.72
C SER A 173 -2.97 -10.70 15.10
N ALA A 174 -4.07 -10.58 15.85
CA ALA A 174 -4.05 -10.10 17.22
C ALA A 174 -3.29 -11.07 18.16
N VAL A 175 -3.51 -12.38 18.03
CA VAL A 175 -2.77 -13.41 18.79
C VAL A 175 -1.28 -13.37 18.45
N LEU A 176 -0.91 -13.33 17.15
CA LEU A 176 0.48 -13.18 16.71
C LEU A 176 1.12 -11.93 17.30
N THR A 177 0.40 -10.81 17.35
CA THR A 177 0.90 -9.55 17.92
C THR A 177 1.22 -9.70 19.40
N ARG A 178 0.36 -10.39 20.16
CA ARG A 178 0.62 -10.70 21.58
C ARG A 178 1.83 -11.61 21.76
N LEU A 179 1.94 -12.66 20.93
CA LEU A 179 3.11 -13.55 20.95
C LEU A 179 4.39 -12.78 20.65
N ASN A 180 4.38 -11.90 19.64
CA ASN A 180 5.53 -11.07 19.29
C ASN A 180 5.90 -10.11 20.42
N ALA A 181 4.91 -9.48 21.06
CA ALA A 181 5.17 -8.61 22.20
C ALA A 181 5.85 -9.38 23.34
N ARG A 182 5.40 -10.61 23.63
CA ARG A 182 6.06 -11.47 24.63
C ARG A 182 7.45 -11.89 24.19
N TYR A 183 7.63 -12.29 22.92
CA TYR A 183 8.92 -12.65 22.35
C TYR A 183 9.94 -11.51 22.54
N GLU A 184 9.59 -10.27 22.24
CA GLU A 184 10.52 -9.15 22.41
C GLU A 184 10.98 -8.95 23.86
N GLN A 185 10.14 -9.31 24.85
CA GLN A 185 10.48 -9.24 26.27
C GLN A 185 11.45 -10.35 26.71
N VAL A 186 11.36 -11.55 26.13
CA VAL A 186 12.07 -12.75 26.63
C VAL A 186 13.04 -13.37 25.63
N ARG A 187 13.22 -12.77 24.44
CA ARG A 187 14.07 -13.31 23.37
C ARG A 187 15.53 -13.51 23.76
N ALA A 188 16.02 -12.81 24.79
CA ALA A 188 17.39 -12.96 25.28
C ALA A 188 17.61 -14.31 25.97
N ASP A 189 16.55 -14.90 26.52
CA ASP A 189 16.56 -16.19 27.22
C ASP A 189 16.37 -17.38 26.28
N LEU A 190 16.16 -17.10 24.98
CA LEU A 190 16.02 -18.11 23.94
C LEU A 190 17.37 -18.46 23.30
N SER A 191 17.58 -19.75 23.05
CA SER A 191 18.67 -20.21 22.18
C SER A 191 18.56 -19.61 20.78
N LEU A 192 19.66 -19.64 20.02
CA LEU A 192 19.64 -19.20 18.62
C LEU A 192 18.64 -20.03 17.80
N GLU A 193 18.60 -21.35 18.02
CA GLU A 193 17.69 -22.26 17.32
C GLU A 193 16.22 -21.91 17.55
N GLU A 194 15.81 -21.68 18.81
CA GLU A 194 14.44 -21.30 19.13
C GLU A 194 14.05 -19.95 18.51
N ARG A 195 14.96 -18.97 18.52
CA ARG A 195 14.74 -17.68 17.85
C ARG A 195 14.55 -17.86 16.34
N LEU A 196 15.36 -18.71 15.70
CA LEU A 196 15.23 -19.01 14.29
C LEU A 196 13.91 -19.72 13.99
N ARG A 197 13.50 -20.70 14.81
CA ARG A 197 12.21 -21.38 14.69
C ARG A 197 11.04 -20.39 14.75
N ILE A 198 11.04 -19.47 15.72
CA ILE A 198 10.01 -18.42 15.82
C ILE A 198 10.01 -17.52 14.57
N ARG A 199 11.18 -17.12 14.07
CA ARG A 199 11.28 -16.30 12.84
C ARG A 199 10.73 -17.02 11.61
N THR A 200 11.00 -18.31 11.47
CA THR A 200 10.44 -19.14 10.40
C THR A 200 8.91 -19.20 10.49
N LEU A 201 8.35 -19.42 11.69
CA LEU A 201 6.90 -19.45 11.91
C LEU A 201 6.24 -18.08 11.67
N GLN A 202 6.90 -16.98 12.04
CA GLN A 202 6.46 -15.62 11.69
C GLN A 202 6.46 -15.40 10.17
N GLY A 203 7.46 -15.93 9.46
CA GLY A 203 7.52 -15.89 7.99
C GLY A 203 6.38 -16.69 7.37
N GLU A 204 6.10 -17.88 7.90
CA GLU A 204 5.02 -18.72 7.43
C GLU A 204 3.64 -18.09 7.63
N PHE A 205 3.38 -17.46 8.78
CA PHE A 205 2.16 -16.69 9.00
C PHE A 205 1.89 -15.74 7.84
N ARG A 206 2.91 -14.99 7.41
CA ARG A 206 2.82 -14.03 6.31
C ARG A 206 2.55 -14.71 4.97
N THR A 207 3.13 -15.89 4.75
CA THR A 207 2.85 -16.68 3.54
C THR A 207 1.39 -17.13 3.51
N LEU A 208 0.86 -17.62 4.63
CA LEU A 208 -0.54 -18.05 4.74
C LEU A 208 -1.51 -16.87 4.56
N GLU A 209 -1.18 -15.72 5.13
CA GLU A 209 -1.91 -14.46 4.96
C GLU A 209 -1.94 -14.02 3.50
N LYS A 210 -0.80 -13.99 2.80
CA LYS A 210 -0.74 -13.61 1.38
C LYS A 210 -1.44 -14.59 0.46
N ALA A 211 -1.40 -15.89 0.75
CA ALA A 211 -2.09 -16.90 -0.05
C ALA A 211 -3.61 -16.70 -0.04
N ARG A 212 -4.16 -16.06 1.00
CA ARG A 212 -5.57 -15.66 1.06
C ARG A 212 -5.85 -14.47 0.14
N ASP A 213 -4.97 -13.47 0.08
CA ASP A 213 -5.13 -12.31 -0.82
C ASP A 213 -5.29 -12.75 -2.28
N VAL A 214 -4.44 -13.67 -2.74
CA VAL A 214 -4.52 -14.21 -4.11
C VAL A 214 -5.84 -14.95 -4.37
N LYS A 215 -6.36 -15.66 -3.38
CA LYS A 215 -7.61 -16.43 -3.52
C LYS A 215 -8.85 -15.53 -3.59
N ASP A 216 -8.86 -14.43 -2.87
CA ASP A 216 -9.96 -13.46 -2.91
C ASP A 216 -9.99 -12.77 -4.29
N VAL A 217 -8.83 -12.45 -4.89
CA VAL A 217 -8.72 -11.87 -6.24
C VAL A 217 -9.16 -12.83 -7.36
N ILE A 218 -8.93 -14.15 -7.25
CA ILE A 218 -9.28 -15.13 -8.31
C ILE A 218 -10.79 -15.46 -8.34
N ARG A 219 -11.55 -15.16 -7.28
CA ARG A 219 -12.97 -15.49 -7.17
C ARG A 219 -13.93 -14.37 -7.57
N GLU A 220 -13.40 -13.18 -7.85
CA GLU A 220 -14.15 -12.02 -8.33
C GLU A 220 -14.13 -11.98 -9.87
#